data_AF-A0A158S2T1-F1
#
_entry.id   AF-A0A158S2T1-F1
#
_cell.length_a   1.000
_cell.length_b   1.000
_cell.length_c   1.000
_cell.angle_alpha   90.00
_cell.angle_beta   90.00
_cell.angle_gamma   90.00
#
_symmetry.space_group_name_H-M   'P 1'
#
loop_
_entity.id
_entity.type
_entity.pdbx_description
1 polymer ?
#
loop_
_entity_poly.entity_id
_entity_poly.type
_entity_poly.pdbx_seq_one_letter_code
_entity_poly.pdbx_strand_id
1 'polypeptide(L)'
;MTDGRVDLLVRAREAAARYFDGLDRSDLSRLALGGGGDDLSEVQVAASLLKAEEERLSRYEGALRQYADRDFWDETMPGGPLALHDGGEMARNVLAGRAAFFHRD
;
A
#
# COMPACT_ATOMS: atom_id res chain seq x y z
N MET A 1 -4.98 14.48 -13.15
CA MET A 1 -4.38 14.15 -11.84
C MET A 1 -5.50 14.06 -10.78
N THR A 2 -6.56 13.28 -11.09
CA THR A 2 -7.85 13.34 -10.37
C THR A 2 -8.33 11.93 -9.96
N ASP A 3 -7.46 10.93 -10.05
CA ASP A 3 -7.83 9.52 -10.11
C ASP A 3 -7.73 8.80 -8.75
N GLY A 4 -6.67 9.07 -7.97
CA GLY A 4 -6.42 8.33 -6.71
C GLY A 4 -7.46 8.56 -5.61
N ARG A 5 -8.04 9.76 -5.51
CA ARG A 5 -9.10 10.02 -4.51
C ARG A 5 -10.40 9.31 -4.86
N VAL A 6 -10.70 9.17 -6.14
CA VAL A 6 -11.90 8.46 -6.62
C VAL A 6 -11.73 6.96 -6.39
N ASP A 7 -10.55 6.40 -6.70
CA ASP A 7 -10.22 5.00 -6.42
C ASP A 7 -10.32 4.65 -4.92
N LEU A 8 -9.77 5.50 -4.04
CA LEU A 8 -9.83 5.27 -2.60
C LEU A 8 -11.26 5.24 -2.06
N LEU A 9 -12.13 6.15 -2.52
CA LEU A 9 -13.54 6.18 -2.14
C LEU A 9 -14.30 4.96 -2.64
N VAL A 10 -14.03 4.49 -3.86
CA VAL A 10 -14.62 3.26 -4.40
C VAL A 10 -14.23 2.07 -3.52
N ARG A 11 -12.95 1.91 -3.20
CA ARG A 11 -12.47 0.82 -2.34
C ARG A 11 -13.01 0.90 -0.91
N ALA A 12 -13.17 2.11 -0.37
CA ALA A 12 -13.79 2.32 0.94
C ALA A 12 -15.27 1.89 0.95
N ARG A 13 -16.02 2.24 -0.10
CA ARG A 13 -17.42 1.82 -0.28
C ARG A 13 -17.52 0.30 -0.39
N GLU A 14 -16.65 -0.34 -1.15
CA GLU A 14 -16.62 -1.80 -1.27
C GLU A 14 -16.34 -2.49 0.07
N ALA A 15 -15.40 -1.96 0.86
CA ALA A 15 -15.10 -2.50 2.18
C ALA A 15 -16.30 -2.36 3.14
N ALA A 16 -16.93 -1.19 3.18
CA ALA A 16 -18.12 -0.94 3.98
C ALA A 16 -19.31 -1.81 3.53
N ALA A 17 -19.50 -1.98 2.23
CA ALA A 17 -20.56 -2.83 1.68
C ALA A 17 -20.43 -4.29 2.14
N ARG A 18 -19.22 -4.85 2.08
CA ARG A 18 -18.95 -6.21 2.61
C ARG A 18 -19.23 -6.32 4.11
N TYR A 19 -18.91 -5.27 4.87
CA TYR A 19 -19.24 -5.22 6.29
C TYR A 19 -20.75 -5.23 6.52
N PHE A 20 -21.50 -4.39 5.79
CA PHE A 20 -22.97 -4.35 5.89
C PHE A 20 -23.64 -5.65 5.45
N ASP A 21 -23.13 -6.30 4.39
CA ASP A 21 -23.62 -7.62 3.97
C ASP A 21 -23.41 -8.67 5.07
N GLY A 22 -22.28 -8.63 5.78
CA GLY A 22 -22.02 -9.49 6.94
C GLY A 22 -22.94 -9.23 8.15
N LEU A 23 -23.67 -8.10 8.15
CA LEU A 23 -24.69 -7.74 9.15
C LEU A 23 -26.12 -7.92 8.61
N ASP A 24 -26.30 -8.54 7.45
CA ASP A 24 -27.58 -8.66 6.73
C ASP A 24 -28.24 -7.29 6.39
N ARG A 25 -27.44 -6.21 6.35
CA ARG A 25 -27.87 -4.84 5.99
C ARG A 25 -27.65 -4.54 4.51
N SER A 26 -28.28 -5.35 3.66
CA SER A 26 -28.19 -5.23 2.18
C SER A 26 -28.73 -3.90 1.63
N ASP A 27 -29.51 -3.15 2.41
CA ASP A 27 -29.93 -1.79 2.12
C ASP A 27 -28.74 -0.82 2.15
N LEU A 28 -27.94 -0.87 3.23
CA LEU A 28 -26.76 -0.02 3.40
C LEU A 28 -25.62 -0.42 2.47
N SER A 29 -25.44 -1.72 2.22
CA SER A 29 -24.49 -2.21 1.22
C SER A 29 -24.75 -1.59 -0.16
N ARG A 30 -26.00 -1.65 -0.64
CA ARG A 30 -26.40 -1.03 -1.92
C ARG A 30 -26.26 0.49 -1.91
N LEU A 31 -26.59 1.15 -0.80
CA LEU A 31 -26.42 2.60 -0.67
C LEU A 31 -24.95 3.02 -0.80
N ALA A 32 -24.05 2.31 -0.12
CA ALA A 32 -22.61 2.57 -0.19
C ALA A 32 -22.07 2.34 -1.61
N LEU A 33 -22.39 1.20 -2.24
CA LEU A 33 -21.96 0.90 -3.62
C LEU A 33 -22.53 1.87 -4.66
N GLY A 34 -23.75 2.37 -4.44
CA GLY A 34 -24.38 3.39 -5.29
C GLY A 34 -23.78 4.79 -5.14
N GLY A 35 -22.83 4.98 -4.22
CA GLY A 35 -22.18 6.26 -3.95
C GLY A 35 -23.01 7.27 -3.17
N GLY A 36 -24.14 6.82 -2.59
CA GLY A 36 -24.98 7.64 -1.73
C GLY A 36 -24.63 7.55 -0.23
N GLY A 37 -23.65 6.71 0.14
CA GLY A 37 -23.28 6.42 1.52
C GLY A 37 -21.92 6.95 1.97
N ASP A 38 -21.38 8.00 1.32
CA ASP A 38 -20.04 8.53 1.64
C ASP A 38 -19.92 9.15 3.04
N ASP A 39 -21.06 9.51 3.64
CA ASP A 39 -21.20 10.04 4.99
C ASP A 39 -21.41 8.96 6.04
N LEU A 40 -21.63 7.70 5.64
CA LEU A 40 -21.70 6.58 6.57
C LEU A 40 -20.35 6.42 7.29
N SER A 41 -20.42 6.22 8.60
CA SER A 41 -19.24 6.08 9.45
C SER A 41 -18.29 4.98 8.99
N GLU A 42 -18.83 3.88 8.49
CA GLU A 42 -18.10 2.72 8.01
C GLU A 42 -17.31 3.06 6.74
N VAL A 43 -17.87 3.86 5.84
CA VAL A 43 -17.18 4.35 4.63
C VAL A 43 -16.08 5.34 5.01
N GLN A 44 -16.35 6.28 5.92
CA GLN A 44 -15.38 7.25 6.42
C GLN A 44 -14.19 6.57 7.12
N VAL A 45 -14.47 5.56 7.95
CA VAL A 45 -13.46 4.76 8.67
C VAL A 45 -12.65 3.94 7.67
N ALA A 46 -13.29 3.24 6.74
CA ALA A 46 -12.59 2.48 5.71
C ALA A 46 -11.68 3.37 4.85
N ALA A 47 -12.16 4.55 4.43
CA ALA A 47 -11.37 5.51 3.67
C ALA A 47 -10.16 6.01 4.48
N SER A 48 -10.36 6.32 5.76
CA SER A 48 -9.28 6.79 6.64
C SER A 48 -8.21 5.72 6.85
N LEU A 49 -8.61 4.47 7.06
CA LEU A 49 -7.69 3.33 7.20
C LEU A 49 -6.92 3.06 5.90
N LEU A 50 -7.61 3.01 4.77
CA LEU A 50 -6.99 2.80 3.46
C LEU A 50 -5.97 3.90 3.14
N LYS A 51 -6.30 5.16 3.44
CA LYS A 51 -5.39 6.28 3.25
C LYS A 51 -4.14 6.16 4.11
N ALA A 52 -4.30 5.83 5.40
CA ALA A 52 -3.18 5.66 6.32
C ALA A 52 -2.24 4.52 5.88
N GLU A 53 -2.82 3.43 5.37
CA GLU A 53 -2.08 2.31 4.81
C GLU A 53 -1.36 2.65 3.51
N GLU A 54 -2.00 3.36 2.60
CA GLU A 54 -1.38 3.85 1.36
C GLU A 54 -0.20 4.78 1.65
N GLU A 55 -0.35 5.71 2.59
CA GLU A 55 0.73 6.60 3.03
C GLU A 55 1.89 5.81 3.65
N ARG A 56 1.59 4.75 4.41
CA ARG A 56 2.61 3.88 5.00
C ARG A 56 3.37 3.09 3.94
N LEU A 57 2.65 2.48 3.00
CA LEU A 57 3.24 1.73 1.89
C LEU A 57 4.07 2.66 1.00
N SER A 58 3.58 3.86 0.70
CA SER A 58 4.31 4.87 -0.07
C SER A 58 5.65 5.23 0.57
N ARG A 59 5.72 5.39 1.90
CA ARG A 59 6.99 5.60 2.62
C ARG A 59 7.93 4.40 2.50
N TYR A 60 7.41 3.17 2.64
CA TYR A 60 8.23 1.96 2.50
C TYR A 60 8.75 1.78 1.08
N GLU A 61 7.91 1.98 0.06
CA GLU A 61 8.33 1.96 -1.34
C GLU A 61 9.34 3.07 -1.64
N GLY A 62 9.14 4.27 -1.09
CA GLY A 62 10.11 5.36 -1.21
C GLY A 62 11.49 4.99 -0.68
N ALA A 63 11.55 4.36 0.50
CA ALA A 63 12.80 3.85 1.05
C ALA A 63 13.39 2.71 0.20
N LEU A 64 12.57 1.76 -0.27
CA LEU A 64 13.03 0.68 -1.15
C LEU A 64 13.57 1.21 -2.48
N ARG A 65 13.00 2.28 -3.05
CA ARG A 65 13.52 2.91 -4.27
C ARG A 65 14.93 3.47 -4.06
N GLN A 66 15.24 4.02 -2.88
CA GLN A 66 16.61 4.45 -2.54
C GLN A 66 17.55 3.25 -2.46
N TYR A 67 17.14 2.18 -1.79
CA TYR A 67 17.94 0.94 -1.73
C TYR A 67 18.11 0.25 -3.09
N ALA A 68 17.16 0.43 -4.01
CA ALA A 68 17.22 -0.11 -5.36
C ALA A 68 18.17 0.66 -6.29
N ASP A 69 18.52 1.90 -5.93
CA ASP A 69 19.49 2.72 -6.64
C ASP A 69 20.90 2.14 -6.48
N ARG A 70 21.66 2.06 -7.58
CA ARG A 70 23.02 1.52 -7.58
C ARG A 70 23.99 2.51 -6.97
N ASP A 71 23.80 3.80 -7.25
CA ASP A 71 24.70 4.86 -6.81
C ASP A 71 24.62 5.07 -5.29
N PHE A 72 23.51 4.67 -4.67
CA PHE A 72 23.32 4.67 -3.20
C PHE A 72 24.37 3.80 -2.47
N TRP A 73 24.88 2.75 -3.12
CA TRP A 73 25.82 1.80 -2.50
C TRP A 73 27.30 2.10 -2.79
N ASP A 74 27.60 2.99 -3.75
CA ASP A 74 28.97 3.33 -4.16
C ASP A 74 29.70 4.26 -3.17
N GLU A 75 28.98 4.84 -2.20
CA GLU A 75 29.60 5.65 -1.14
C GLU A 75 30.35 4.76 -0.12
N THR A 76 31.67 4.70 -0.29
CA THR A 76 32.72 4.12 0.57
C THR A 76 32.46 4.15 2.08
N MET A 77 31.62 3.25 2.59
CA MET A 77 31.48 2.97 4.02
C MET A 77 32.37 1.77 4.39
N PRO A 78 33.42 1.94 5.22
CA PRO A 78 34.29 0.85 5.64
C PRO A 78 33.50 -0.15 6.51
N GLY A 79 33.55 -1.44 6.14
CA GLY A 79 32.82 -2.51 6.84
C GLY A 79 31.43 -2.81 6.26
N GLY A 80 31.26 -2.60 4.95
CA GLY A 80 30.04 -2.79 4.17
C GLY A 80 29.07 -3.85 4.74
N PRO A 81 27.85 -3.49 5.14
CA PRO A 81 26.84 -4.46 5.58
C PRO A 81 26.59 -5.49 4.48
N LEU A 82 26.15 -6.71 4.82
CA LEU A 82 25.71 -7.75 3.87
C LEU A 82 24.82 -7.22 2.72
N ALA A 83 24.08 -6.14 2.97
CA ALA A 83 23.26 -5.44 1.98
C ALA A 83 24.05 -4.88 0.77
N LEU A 84 25.34 -4.59 0.92
CA LEU A 84 26.22 -4.11 -0.15
C LEU A 84 26.46 -5.20 -1.21
N HIS A 85 26.43 -6.47 -0.81
CA HIS A 85 26.53 -7.62 -1.73
C HIS A 85 25.24 -7.86 -2.53
N ASP A 86 24.08 -7.48 -2.00
CA ASP A 86 22.80 -7.55 -2.72
C ASP A 86 22.66 -6.42 -3.77
N GLY A 87 23.33 -5.29 -3.57
CA GLY A 87 23.33 -4.17 -4.53
C GLY A 87 21.92 -3.66 -4.88
N GLY A 88 20.97 -3.79 -3.95
CA GLY A 88 19.56 -3.41 -4.13
C GLY A 88 18.72 -4.40 -4.93
N GLU A 89 19.19 -5.62 -5.18
CA GLU A 89 18.44 -6.64 -5.93
C GLU A 89 17.17 -7.06 -5.21
N MET A 90 17.23 -7.29 -3.90
CA MET A 90 16.06 -7.56 -3.06
C MET A 90 15.04 -6.42 -3.17
N ALA A 91 15.51 -5.16 -3.10
CA ALA A 91 14.63 -3.99 -3.18
C ALA A 91 13.92 -3.89 -4.54
N ARG A 92 14.65 -4.09 -5.64
CA ARG A 92 14.08 -4.15 -7.00
C ARG A 92 13.08 -5.29 -7.14
N ASN A 93 13.36 -6.45 -6.55
CA ASN A 93 12.47 -7.61 -6.59
C ASN A 93 11.15 -7.33 -5.86
N VAL A 94 11.20 -6.72 -4.67
CA VAL A 94 10.00 -6.33 -3.90
C VAL A 94 9.19 -5.26 -4.62
N LEU A 95 9.85 -4.23 -5.17
CA LEU A 95 9.18 -3.19 -5.97
C LEU A 95 8.53 -3.75 -7.25
N ALA A 96 9.02 -4.88 -7.78
CA ALA A 96 8.41 -5.61 -8.88
C ALA A 96 7.24 -6.52 -8.45
N GLY A 97 6.80 -6.44 -7.18
CA GLY A 97 5.67 -7.21 -6.65
C GLY A 97 6.01 -8.65 -6.24
N ARG A 98 7.31 -8.98 -6.09
CA ARG A 98 7.76 -10.32 -5.68
C ARG A 98 8.14 -10.33 -4.21
N ALA A 99 8.18 -11.51 -3.58
CA ALA A 99 8.58 -11.63 -2.19
C ALA A 99 10.06 -11.22 -1.98
N ALA A 100 10.38 -10.70 -0.80
CA ALA A 100 11.77 -10.51 -0.40
C ALA A 100 12.47 -11.88 -0.33
N PHE A 101 13.75 -11.90 -0.66
CA PHE A 101 14.56 -13.11 -0.62
C PHE A 101 15.90 -12.80 0.02
N PHE A 102 16.54 -13.85 0.53
CA PHE A 102 17.90 -13.78 1.05
C PHE A 102 18.79 -14.55 0.09
N HIS A 103 19.85 -13.92 -0.38
CA HIS A 103 21.00 -14.63 -0.94
C HIS A 103 21.57 -15.49 0.20
N ARG A 104 21.31 -16.80 0.21
CA ARG A 104 22.07 -17.74 1.03
C ARG A 104 23.35 -18.06 0.26
N ASP A 105 24.50 -17.91 0.94
CA ASP A 105 25.78 -18.47 0.52
C ASP A 105 25.68 -19.99 0.26
#